data_AF-A0A8T4CDK2-F1
#
_entry.id   AF-A0A8T4CDK2-F1
#
_cell.length_a   1.000
_cell.length_b   1.000
_cell.length_c   1.000
_cell.angle_alpha   90.00
_cell.angle_beta   90.00
_cell.angle_gamma   90.00
#
_symmetry.space_group_name_H-M   'P 1'
#
loop_
_entity.id
_entity.type
_entity.pdbx_description
1 polymer ?
#
loop_
_entity_poly.entity_id
_entity_poly.type
_entity_poly.pdbx_seq_one_letter_code
_entity_poly.pdbx_strand_id
1 'polypeptide(L)'
;MSKRRPTYTKEYKLAILAQVNSGVPVAQVARENGLHPQLVFKWKSDFLEDPEKAFAGPGNPYKDQAKIAELERMVGRLYGENEFLRKTLSALKERMDEKKTSFPSESGTK
;
A
#
# COMPACT_ATOMS: atom_id res chain seq x y z
N MET A 1 14.95 -29.39 -17.51
CA MET A 1 14.28 -28.07 -17.43
C MET A 1 13.44 -28.04 -16.15
N SER A 2 13.62 -27.04 -15.28
CA SER A 2 12.84 -26.95 -14.03
C SER A 2 11.37 -26.63 -14.34
N LYS A 3 10.44 -27.48 -13.89
CA LYS A 3 8.99 -27.31 -14.12
C LYS A 3 8.53 -26.11 -13.30
N ARG A 4 7.98 -25.07 -13.97
CA ARG A 4 7.49 -23.87 -13.28
C ARG A 4 6.39 -24.28 -12.30
N ARG A 5 6.53 -23.86 -11.04
CA ARG A 5 5.52 -24.11 -10.02
C ARG A 5 4.29 -23.23 -10.32
N PRO A 6 3.07 -23.79 -10.35
CA PRO A 6 1.87 -22.99 -10.54
C PRO A 6 1.70 -22.00 -9.38
N THR A 7 1.31 -20.78 -9.71
CA THR A 7 0.99 -19.71 -8.77
C THR A 7 -0.52 -19.62 -8.61
N TYR A 8 -1.00 -19.55 -7.37
CA TYR A 8 -2.42 -19.47 -7.04
C TYR A 8 -2.71 -18.13 -6.37
N THR A 9 -3.83 -17.50 -6.74
CA THR A 9 -4.27 -16.22 -6.14
C THR A 9 -4.72 -16.42 -4.70
N LYS A 10 -4.78 -15.32 -3.93
CA LYS A 10 -5.25 -15.35 -2.52
C LYS A 10 -6.69 -15.85 -2.44
N GLU A 11 -7.54 -15.35 -3.33
CA GLU A 11 -8.96 -15.66 -3.40
C GLU A 11 -9.19 -17.14 -3.66
N TYR A 12 -8.39 -17.73 -4.56
CA TYR A 12 -8.47 -19.15 -4.87
C TYR A 12 -8.09 -20.01 -3.66
N LYS A 13 -6.97 -19.69 -2.99
CA LYS A 13 -6.55 -20.43 -1.79
C LYS A 13 -7.60 -20.34 -0.67
N LEU A 14 -8.20 -19.16 -0.47
CA LEU A 14 -9.27 -18.96 0.52
C LEU A 14 -10.52 -19.79 0.19
N ALA A 15 -10.92 -19.86 -1.08
CA ALA A 15 -12.06 -20.69 -1.50
C ALA A 15 -11.83 -22.18 -1.22
N ILE A 16 -10.61 -22.67 -1.46
CA ILE A 16 -10.21 -24.05 -1.16
C ILE A 16 -10.26 -24.32 0.36
N LEU A 17 -9.73 -23.41 1.17
CA LEU A 17 -9.79 -23.54 2.63
C LEU A 17 -11.21 -23.47 3.17
N ALA A 18 -12.09 -22.66 2.57
CA ALA A 18 -13.50 -22.60 2.96
C ALA A 18 -14.21 -23.95 2.76
N GLN A 19 -13.95 -24.65 1.65
CA GLN A 19 -14.49 -26.01 1.41
C GLN A 19 -13.97 -27.02 2.44
N VAL A 20 -12.68 -26.94 2.78
CA VAL A 20 -12.12 -27.81 3.84
C VAL A 20 -12.77 -27.49 5.19
N ASN A 21 -13.01 -26.21 5.48
CA ASN A 21 -13.63 -25.77 6.73
C ASN A 21 -15.13 -26.10 6.82
N SER A 22 -15.82 -26.25 5.68
CA SER A 22 -17.19 -26.75 5.63
C SER A 22 -17.31 -28.26 5.83
N GLY A 23 -16.20 -28.95 6.11
CA GLY A 23 -16.17 -30.38 6.43
C GLY A 23 -15.82 -31.29 5.25
N VAL A 24 -15.52 -30.76 4.07
CA VAL A 24 -15.11 -31.59 2.93
C VAL A 24 -13.69 -32.10 3.16
N PRO A 25 -13.42 -33.41 3.00
CA PRO A 25 -12.08 -33.96 3.20
C PRO A 25 -11.04 -33.34 2.27
N VAL A 26 -9.85 -33.04 2.80
CA VAL A 26 -8.74 -32.44 2.03
C VAL A 26 -8.40 -33.23 0.77
N ALA A 27 -8.43 -34.57 0.84
CA ALA A 27 -8.16 -35.44 -0.30
C ALA A 27 -9.18 -35.28 -1.43
N GLN A 28 -10.45 -35.05 -1.08
CA GLN A 28 -11.52 -34.82 -2.04
C GLN A 28 -11.38 -33.44 -2.67
N VAL A 29 -11.24 -32.38 -1.85
CA VAL A 29 -11.03 -31.00 -2.32
C VAL A 29 -9.81 -30.94 -3.26
N ALA A 30 -8.71 -31.59 -2.89
CA ALA A 30 -7.51 -31.63 -3.70
C ALA A 30 -7.74 -32.31 -5.05
N ARG A 31 -8.46 -33.43 -5.08
CA ARG A 31 -8.77 -34.15 -6.33
C ARG A 31 -9.66 -33.33 -7.25
N GLU A 32 -10.74 -32.74 -6.73
CA GLU A 32 -11.70 -31.93 -7.50
C GLU A 32 -11.05 -30.68 -8.10
N ASN A 33 -10.04 -30.13 -7.43
CA ASN A 33 -9.36 -28.92 -7.84
C ASN A 33 -8.01 -29.17 -8.55
N GLY A 34 -7.63 -30.43 -8.80
CA GLY A 34 -6.35 -30.77 -9.43
C GLY A 34 -5.11 -30.38 -8.61
N LEU A 35 -5.25 -30.33 -7.28
CA LEU A 35 -4.20 -29.96 -6.35
C LEU A 35 -3.57 -31.21 -5.72
N HIS A 36 -2.31 -31.09 -5.29
CA HIS A 36 -1.70 -32.10 -4.44
C HIS A 36 -2.20 -31.93 -2.99
N PRO A 37 -2.64 -32.99 -2.29
CA PRO A 37 -3.19 -32.87 -0.92
C PRO A 37 -2.26 -32.13 0.06
N GLN A 38 -0.95 -32.38 -0.03
CA GLN A 38 0.06 -31.68 0.79
C GLN A 38 0.05 -30.16 0.61
N LEU A 39 -0.30 -29.67 -0.58
CA LEU A 39 -0.38 -28.23 -0.85
C LEU A 39 -1.54 -27.61 -0.07
N VAL A 40 -2.67 -28.31 0.00
CA VAL A 40 -3.85 -27.88 0.75
C VAL A 40 -3.58 -27.92 2.26
N PHE A 41 -2.89 -28.96 2.77
CA PHE A 41 -2.44 -29.00 4.15
C PHE A 41 -1.50 -27.84 4.49
N LYS A 42 -0.59 -27.51 3.60
CA LYS A 42 0.29 -26.36 3.75
C LYS A 42 -0.51 -25.06 3.85
N TRP A 43 -1.43 -24.80 2.92
CA TRP A 43 -2.27 -23.59 2.98
C TRP A 43 -3.09 -23.52 4.25
N LYS A 44 -3.61 -24.65 4.74
CA LYS A 44 -4.33 -24.70 6.02
C LYS A 44 -3.42 -24.33 7.19
N SER A 45 -2.19 -24.85 7.22
CA SER A 45 -1.20 -24.51 8.25
C SER A 45 -0.82 -23.03 8.19
N ASP A 46 -0.43 -22.55 7.01
CA ASP A 46 -0.02 -21.15 6.78
C ASP A 46 -1.15 -20.19 7.24
N PHE A 47 -2.41 -20.52 6.93
CA PHE A 47 -3.58 -19.73 7.33
C PHE A 47 -3.86 -19.77 8.84
N LEU A 48 -3.61 -20.88 9.52
CA LEU A 48 -3.79 -20.97 10.97
C LEU A 48 -2.70 -20.20 11.74
N GLU A 49 -1.50 -20.11 11.17
CA GLU A 49 -0.37 -19.40 11.78
C GLU A 49 -0.51 -17.87 11.65
N ASP A 50 -0.80 -17.36 10.45
CA ASP A 50 -0.98 -15.92 10.22
C ASP A 50 -1.95 -15.68 9.03
N PRO A 51 -3.26 -15.53 9.27
CA PRO A 51 -4.25 -15.31 8.21
C PRO A 51 -3.98 -14.07 7.33
N GLU A 52 -3.37 -13.04 7.91
CA GLU A 52 -3.05 -11.77 7.24
C GLU A 52 -1.88 -11.97 6.25
N LYS A 53 -0.84 -12.72 6.66
CA LYS A 53 0.37 -12.95 5.83
C LYS A 53 0.35 -14.23 5.00
N ALA A 54 -0.48 -15.22 5.31
CA ALA A 54 -0.51 -16.54 4.65
C ALA A 54 -0.67 -16.47 3.11
N PHE A 55 -1.31 -15.41 2.63
CA PHE A 55 -1.59 -15.20 1.21
C PHE A 55 -1.12 -13.85 0.66
N ALA A 56 -0.30 -13.12 1.42
CA ALA A 56 0.54 -12.11 0.79
C ALA A 56 1.31 -12.85 -0.31
N GLY A 57 1.19 -12.40 -1.57
CA GLY A 57 1.66 -13.14 -2.73
C GLY A 57 3.19 -13.41 -2.70
N PRO A 58 3.81 -13.75 -3.83
CA PRO A 58 5.26 -13.74 -3.92
C PRO A 58 5.79 -12.29 -3.92
N GLY A 59 5.45 -11.50 -2.90
CA GLY A 59 6.07 -10.23 -2.60
C GLY A 59 7.52 -10.52 -2.23
N ASN A 60 8.45 -9.84 -2.89
CA ASN A 60 9.83 -9.87 -2.45
C ASN A 60 9.92 -8.85 -1.31
N PRO A 61 9.99 -9.28 -0.04
CA PRO A 61 9.91 -8.37 1.11
C PRO A 61 10.99 -7.28 1.04
N TYR A 62 12.13 -7.58 0.41
CA TYR A 62 13.20 -6.62 0.19
C TYR A 62 12.85 -5.54 -0.86
N LYS A 63 12.16 -5.90 -1.94
CA LYS A 63 11.69 -4.92 -2.93
C LYS A 63 10.59 -4.04 -2.36
N ASP A 64 9.71 -4.62 -1.56
CA ASP A 64 8.61 -3.89 -0.91
C ASP A 64 9.17 -2.89 0.11
N GLN A 65 10.13 -3.32 0.95
CA GLN A 65 10.84 -2.42 1.88
C GLN A 65 11.63 -1.32 1.16
N ALA A 66 12.31 -1.64 0.05
CA ALA A 66 13.00 -0.63 -0.75
C ALA A 66 12.02 0.40 -1.31
N LYS A 67 10.82 -0.03 -1.75
CA LYS A 67 9.79 0.88 -2.25
C LYS A 67 9.21 1.75 -1.14
N ILE A 68 8.99 1.19 0.04
CA ILE A 68 8.54 1.94 1.22
C ILE A 68 9.55 3.05 1.57
N ALA A 69 10.83 2.70 1.67
CA ALA A 69 11.87 3.69 1.98
C ALA A 69 11.99 4.80 0.91
N GLU A 70 11.76 4.48 -0.36
CA GLU A 70 11.71 5.47 -1.45
C GLU A 70 10.53 6.43 -1.27
N LEU A 71 9.34 5.90 -0.95
CA LEU A 71 8.14 6.68 -0.73
C LEU A 71 8.26 7.59 0.50
N GLU A 72 8.80 7.09 1.61
CA GLU A 72 9.04 7.88 2.83
C GLU A 72 9.95 9.08 2.56
N ARG A 73 11.04 8.87 1.79
CA ARG A 73 11.92 9.97 1.35
C ARG A 73 11.20 10.99 0.48
N MET A 74 10.32 10.53 -0.40
CA MET A 74 9.53 11.42 -1.26
C MET A 74 8.56 12.26 -0.44
N VAL A 75 7.88 11.65 0.54
CA VAL A 75 6.99 12.36 1.47
C VAL A 75 7.75 13.44 2.24
N GLY A 76 8.94 13.12 2.76
CA GLY A 76 9.78 14.09 3.47
C GLY A 76 10.17 15.30 2.60
N ARG A 77 10.57 15.06 1.34
CA ARG A 77 10.89 16.15 0.39
C ARG A 77 9.67 17.02 0.11
N LEU A 78 8.54 16.40 -0.22
CA LEU A 78 7.30 17.12 -0.53
C LEU A 78 6.80 17.93 0.66
N TYR A 79 6.94 17.40 1.88
CA TYR A 79 6.60 18.13 3.10
C TYR A 79 7.46 19.39 3.25
N GLY A 80 8.78 19.27 3.08
CA GLY A 80 9.70 20.41 3.16
C GLY A 80 9.44 21.47 2.08
N GLU A 81 9.20 21.04 0.83
CA GLU A 81 8.81 21.94 -0.26
C GLU A 81 7.50 22.66 0.06
N ASN A 82 6.50 21.95 0.57
CA ASN A 82 5.21 22.53 0.93
C ASN A 82 5.37 23.57 2.06
N GLU A 83 6.13 23.25 3.10
CA GLU A 83 6.38 24.17 4.22
C GLU A 83 7.10 25.44 3.73
N PHE A 84 8.12 25.29 2.88
CA PHE A 84 8.84 26.41 2.28
C PHE A 84 7.91 27.30 1.44
N LEU A 85 7.09 26.70 0.58
CA LEU A 85 6.12 27.43 -0.25
C LEU A 85 5.09 28.18 0.61
N ARG A 86 4.61 27.57 1.69
CA ARG A 86 3.67 28.22 2.61
C ARG A 86 4.32 29.43 3.31
N LYS A 87 5.55 29.28 3.82
CA LYS A 87 6.28 30.39 4.47
C LYS A 87 6.56 31.54 3.52
N THR A 88 7.05 31.25 2.32
CA THR A 88 7.32 32.27 1.30
C THR A 88 6.05 32.99 0.87
N LEU A 89 4.94 32.27 0.67
CA LEU A 89 3.66 32.86 0.34
C LEU A 89 3.14 33.78 1.45
N SER A 90 3.26 33.39 2.72
CA SER A 90 2.91 34.25 3.85
C SER A 90 3.75 35.53 3.90
N ALA A 91 5.08 35.40 3.79
CA ALA A 91 5.99 36.55 3.81
C ALA A 91 5.72 37.52 2.64
N LEU A 92 5.37 37.00 1.46
CA LEU A 92 4.99 37.84 0.32
C LEU A 92 3.68 38.59 0.57
N LYS A 93 2.68 37.95 1.19
CA LYS A 93 1.42 38.61 1.56
C LYS A 93 1.65 39.74 2.55
N GLU A 94 2.41 39.50 3.60
CA GLU A 94 2.77 40.52 4.60
C GLU A 94 3.43 41.74 3.93
N ARG A 95 4.41 41.50 3.05
CA ARG A 95 5.08 42.57 2.29
C ARG A 95 4.15 43.35 1.35
N MET A 96 3.13 42.69 0.79
CA MET A 96 2.13 43.35 -0.05
C MET A 96 1.19 44.23 0.78
N ASP A 97 0.83 43.80 1.99
CA ASP A 97 -0.03 44.55 2.90
C ASP A 97 0.73 45.76 3.50
N GLU A 98 2.02 45.63 3.78
CA GLU A 98 2.91 46.75 4.15
C GLU A 98 3.03 47.81 3.05
N LYS A 99 3.14 47.40 1.78
CA LYS A 99 3.18 48.36 0.65
C LYS A 99 1.85 49.06 0.39
N LYS A 100 0.72 48.41 0.68
CA LYS A 100 -0.61 49.04 0.61
C LYS A 100 -0.84 50.04 1.73
N THR A 101 -0.30 49.77 2.91
CA THR A 101 -0.40 50.67 4.06
C THR A 101 0.57 51.86 3.97
N SER A 102 1.72 51.72 3.28
CA SER A 102 2.71 52.79 3.11
C SER A 102 2.40 53.80 1.99
N PHE A 103 1.38 53.56 1.15
CA PHE A 103 0.88 54.53 0.17
C PHE A 103 -0.61 54.78 0.42
N PRO A 104 -0.98 55.72 1.32
CA PRO A 104 -2.32 56.26 1.34
C PRO A 104 -2.51 56.99 0.00
N SER A 105 -3.57 56.66 -0.73
CA SER A 105 -4.01 57.44 -1.88
C SER A 105 -4.34 58.86 -1.42
N GLU A 106 -3.40 59.78 -1.54
CA GLU A 106 -3.74 61.20 -1.55
C GLU A 106 -4.52 61.51 -2.83
N SER A 107 -5.47 62.42 -2.68
CA SER A 107 -6.34 63.02 -3.69
C SER A 107 -7.58 62.23 -4.14
N GLY A 108 -8.55 62.16 -3.22
CA GLY A 108 -9.90 62.59 -3.58
C GLY A 108 -10.21 63.93 -2.90
N THR A 109 -10.05 65.05 -3.62
CA THR A 109 -10.79 66.31 -3.38
C THR A 109 -10.39 67.36 -4.42
N LYS A 110 -11.17 67.45 -5.51
CA LYS A 110 -11.88 68.66 -5.94
C LYS A 110 -12.85 68.30 -7.06
#